data_AF-A0A4Y2C3V8-F1
#
_entry.id   AF-A0A4Y2C3V8-F1
#
_cell.length_a   1.000
_cell.length_b   1.000
_cell.length_c   1.000
_cell.angle_alpha   90.00
_cell.angle_beta   90.00
_cell.angle_gamma   90.00
#
_symmetry.space_group_name_H-M   'P 1'
#
loop_
_entity.id
_entity.type
_entity.pdbx_description
1 polymer ?
#
loop_
_entity_poly.entity_id
_entity_poly.type
_entity_poly.pdbx_seq_one_letter_code
_entity_poly.pdbx_strand_id
1 'polypeptide(L)'
;MKKNLKKLNLKKEILLVDNAPAHLDVETLKAESITCIFIPPNTTSIMQPMDQDVIESMKRRYRKQLLNKLLFEGETMRRRLHVPLFKFGKH
;
A
#
# COMPACT_ATOMS: atom_id res chain seq x y z
N MET A 1 -0.83 -21.59 -4.48
CA MET A 1 -0.67 -21.09 -5.87
C MET A 1 0.31 -21.90 -6.73
N LYS A 2 1.54 -22.22 -6.28
CA LYS A 2 2.57 -22.90 -7.11
C LYS A 2 2.14 -24.22 -7.78
N LYS A 3 1.21 -24.99 -7.19
CA LYS A 3 0.81 -26.32 -7.69
C LYS A 3 -0.04 -26.29 -8.99
N ASN A 4 -0.69 -25.17 -9.33
CA ASN A 4 -1.56 -25.09 -10.52
C ASN A 4 -0.91 -24.45 -11.76
N LEU A 5 0.26 -23.81 -11.61
CA LEU A 5 0.92 -23.10 -12.71
C LEU A 5 1.60 -24.04 -13.72
N LYS A 6 2.00 -25.25 -13.29
CA LYS A 6 2.64 -26.25 -14.18
C LYS A 6 1.72 -26.78 -15.29
N LYS A 7 0.40 -26.70 -15.12
CA LYS A 7 -0.59 -27.16 -16.11
C LYS A 7 -0.81 -26.17 -17.26
N LEU A 8 -0.34 -24.93 -17.13
CA LEU A 8 -0.68 -23.82 -18.01
C LEU A 8 0.38 -23.54 -19.10
N ASN A 9 1.42 -24.37 -19.24
CA ASN A 9 2.52 -24.19 -20.22
C ASN A 9 3.09 -22.76 -20.24
N LEU A 10 3.19 -22.15 -19.05
CA LEU A 10 3.62 -20.76 -18.89
C LEU A 10 5.12 -20.64 -19.19
N LYS A 11 5.51 -19.51 -19.78
CA LYS A 11 6.93 -19.18 -19.97
C LYS A 11 7.64 -19.05 -18.62
N LYS A 12 8.97 -19.02 -18.67
CA LYS A 12 9.84 -18.97 -17.49
C LYS A 12 9.51 -17.81 -16.55
N GLU A 13 9.06 -16.69 -17.10
CA GLU A 13 8.69 -15.48 -16.37
C GLU A 13 7.18 -15.21 -16.48
N ILE A 14 6.56 -14.86 -15.36
CA ILE A 14 5.13 -14.56 -15.26
C ILE A 14 4.96 -13.16 -14.70
N LEU A 15 4.16 -12.35 -15.38
CA LEU A 15 3.72 -11.05 -14.93
C LEU A 15 2.23 -11.15 -14.54
N LEU A 16 1.92 -10.88 -13.27
CA LEU A 16 0.54 -10.84 -12.77
C LEU A 16 0.06 -9.39 -12.79
N VAL A 17 -0.98 -9.09 -13.57
CA VAL A 17 -1.49 -7.73 -13.77
C VAL A 17 -2.94 -7.63 -13.28
N ASP A 18 -3.31 -6.53 -12.66
CA ASP A 18 -4.69 -6.25 -12.26
C ASP A 18 -5.54 -5.75 -13.43
N ASN A 19 -6.87 -5.82 -13.30
CA ASN A 19 -7.79 -5.44 -14.39
C ASN A 19 -8.03 -3.92 -14.45
N ALA A 20 -7.05 -3.09 -14.08
CA ALA A 20 -7.21 -1.65 -14.18
C ALA A 20 -7.32 -1.24 -15.66
N PRO A 21 -8.22 -0.30 -16.02
CA PRO A 21 -8.42 0.12 -17.42
C PRO A 21 -7.17 0.70 -18.10
N ALA A 22 -6.18 1.13 -17.31
CA ALA A 22 -4.91 1.65 -17.79
C ALA A 22 -3.95 0.54 -18.28
N HIS A 23 -4.16 -0.71 -17.88
CA HIS A 23 -3.39 -1.83 -18.38
C HIS A 23 -3.95 -2.24 -19.73
N LEU A 24 -3.21 -1.89 -20.78
CA LEU A 24 -3.55 -2.24 -22.16
C LEU A 24 -3.69 -3.75 -22.32
N ASP A 25 -4.45 -4.16 -23.35
CA ASP A 25 -4.81 -5.54 -23.63
C ASP A 25 -3.57 -6.46 -23.74
N VAL A 26 -3.74 -7.76 -23.47
CA VAL A 26 -2.67 -8.78 -23.41
C VAL A 26 -1.78 -8.75 -24.66
N GLU A 27 -2.35 -8.38 -25.80
CA GLU A 27 -1.69 -8.28 -27.10
C GLU A 27 -0.53 -7.28 -27.11
N THR A 28 -0.68 -6.15 -26.41
CA THR A 28 0.35 -5.12 -26.23
C THR A 28 1.42 -5.49 -25.20
N LEU A 29 1.13 -6.47 -24.34
CA LEU A 29 2.03 -6.96 -23.28
C LEU A 29 2.69 -8.30 -23.65
N LYS A 30 2.69 -8.68 -24.93
CA LYS A 30 3.39 -9.87 -25.43
C LYS A 30 4.89 -9.59 -25.51
N ALA A 31 5.63 -10.08 -24.51
CA ALA A 31 7.08 -10.27 -24.62
C ALA A 31 7.40 -11.74 -24.92
N GLU A 32 8.48 -11.99 -25.66
CA GLU A 32 8.87 -13.34 -26.08
C GLU A 32 9.16 -14.28 -24.89
N SER A 33 9.58 -13.77 -23.74
CA SER A 33 9.93 -14.57 -22.55
C SER A 33 8.92 -14.49 -21.39
N ILE A 34 7.98 -13.54 -21.41
CA ILE A 34 7.09 -13.27 -20.28
C ILE A 34 5.65 -13.65 -20.63
N THR A 35 4.98 -14.36 -19.72
CA THR A 35 3.54 -14.60 -19.80
C THR A 35 2.80 -13.62 -18.91
N CYS A 36 1.96 -12.77 -19.51
CA CYS A 36 1.10 -11.88 -18.76
C CYS A 36 -0.20 -12.60 -18.36
N ILE A 37 -0.59 -12.53 -17.10
CA ILE A 37 -1.81 -13.14 -16.57
C ILE A 37 -2.60 -12.07 -15.82
N PHE A 38 -3.82 -11.82 -16.28
CA PHE A 38 -4.78 -10.99 -15.57
C PHE A 38 -5.38 -11.76 -14.40
N ILE A 39 -5.35 -11.16 -13.20
CA ILE A 39 -6.04 -11.70 -12.03
C ILE A 39 -7.54 -11.44 -12.11
N PRO A 40 -8.38 -12.32 -11.52
CA PRO A 40 -9.81 -12.09 -11.48
C PRO A 40 -10.16 -10.73 -10.83
N PRO A 41 -11.22 -10.04 -11.31
CA PRO A 41 -11.65 -8.79 -10.70
C PRO A 41 -11.96 -8.98 -9.21
N ASN A 42 -11.64 -7.96 -8.40
CA ASN A 42 -11.80 -7.95 -6.95
C ASN A 42 -10.93 -8.95 -6.16
N THR A 43 -9.95 -9.60 -6.79
CA THR A 43 -9.03 -10.52 -6.09
C THR A 43 -7.63 -9.95 -5.89
N THR A 44 -7.37 -8.72 -6.35
CA THR A 44 -6.08 -8.03 -6.27
C THR A 44 -5.47 -8.07 -4.87
N SER A 45 -6.24 -7.70 -3.85
CA SER A 45 -5.78 -7.70 -2.46
C SER A 45 -5.40 -9.07 -1.90
N ILE A 46 -5.92 -10.16 -2.48
CA ILE A 46 -5.66 -11.53 -2.04
C ILE A 46 -4.58 -12.19 -2.91
N MET A 47 -4.43 -11.77 -4.16
CA MET A 47 -3.60 -12.44 -5.15
C MET A 47 -2.33 -11.68 -5.52
N GLN A 48 -2.29 -10.36 -5.35
CA GLN A 48 -1.13 -9.53 -5.69
C GLN A 48 -0.21 -9.39 -4.49
N PRO A 49 1.05 -9.88 -4.58
CA PRO A 49 2.03 -9.73 -3.51
C PRO A 49 2.28 -8.26 -3.13
N MET A 50 2.14 -7.35 -4.09
CA MET A 50 2.31 -5.91 -3.86
C MET A 50 1.27 -5.37 -2.86
N ASP A 51 0.01 -5.81 -2.98
CA ASP A 51 -1.06 -5.40 -2.09
C ASP A 51 -0.88 -5.98 -0.67
N GLN A 52 -0.52 -7.26 -0.58
CA GLN A 52 -0.40 -7.98 0.68
C GLN A 52 0.82 -7.56 1.50
N ASP A 53 1.99 -7.43 0.86
CA ASP A 53 3.21 -7.20 1.61
C ASP A 53 3.54 -5.70 1.66
N VAL A 54 3.77 -5.11 0.49
CA VAL A 54 4.35 -3.77 0.38
C VAL A 54 3.35 -2.69 0.77
N ILE A 55 2.17 -2.70 0.15
CA ILE A 55 1.13 -1.68 0.37
C ILE A 55 0.55 -1.79 1.79
N GLU A 56 0.30 -3.01 2.29
CA GLU A 56 -0.16 -3.21 3.66
C GLU A 56 0.85 -2.65 4.67
N SER A 57 2.13 -3.01 4.52
CA SER A 57 3.21 -2.53 5.40
C SER A 57 3.34 -1.02 5.37
N MET A 58 3.25 -0.41 4.19
CA MET A 58 3.29 1.04 4.01
C MET A 58 2.10 1.70 4.71
N LYS A 59 0.87 1.22 4.48
CA LYS A 59 -0.36 1.75 5.13
C LYS A 59 -0.25 1.65 6.66
N ARG A 60 0.23 0.52 7.18
CA ARG A 60 0.43 0.32 8.62
C ARG A 60 1.43 1.31 9.21
N ARG A 61 2.58 1.50 8.54
CA ARG A 61 3.62 2.44 8.98
C ARG A 61 3.14 3.90 8.89
N TYR A 62 2.38 4.25 7.86
CA TYR A 62 1.81 5.58 7.71
C TYR A 62 0.80 5.88 8.82
N ARG A 63 -0.15 4.97 9.09
CA ARG A 63 -1.13 5.13 10.17
C ARG A 63 -0.47 5.29 11.53
N LYS A 64 0.56 4.50 11.84
CA LYS A 64 1.33 4.64 13.08
C LYS A 64 1.96 6.03 13.21
N GLN A 65 2.58 6.54 12.14
CA GLN A 65 3.19 7.88 12.14
C GLN A 65 2.15 8.98 12.29
N LEU A 66 1.01 8.86 11.60
CA LEU A 66 -0.09 9.82 11.69
C LEU A 66 -0.64 9.90 13.11
N LEU A 67 -0.93 8.76 13.73
CA LEU A 67 -1.42 8.70 15.11
C LEU A 67 -0.42 9.30 16.10
N ASN A 68 0.87 9.01 15.94
CA ASN A 68 1.91 9.59 16.79
C ASN A 68 1.97 11.13 16.67
N LYS A 69 1.82 11.69 15.46
CA LYS A 69 1.78 13.14 15.26
C LYS A 69 0.57 13.77 15.96
N LEU A 70 -0.62 13.20 15.74
CA LEU A 70 -1.85 13.70 16.35
C LEU A 70 -1.81 13.62 17.88
N LEU A 71 -1.26 12.55 18.45
CA LEU A 71 -1.10 12.41 19.89
C LEU A 71 -0.09 13.42 20.44
N PHE A 72 1.04 13.62 19.76
CA PHE A 72 2.04 14.60 20.17
C PHE A 72 1.49 16.03 20.14
N GLU A 73 0.72 16.38 19.10
CA GLU A 73 0.02 17.66 19.01
C GLU A 73 -1.00 17.82 20.14
N GLY A 74 -1.82 16.79 20.39
CA GLY A 74 -2.79 16.79 21.49
C GLY A 74 -2.15 16.95 22.87
N GLU A 75 -1.04 16.26 23.14
CA GLU A 75 -0.26 16.42 24.37
C GLU A 75 0.36 17.82 24.48
N THR A 76 0.88 18.36 23.38
CA THR A 76 1.46 19.71 23.34
C THR A 76 0.41 20.76 23.64
N MET A 77 -0.79 20.62 23.09
CA MET A 77 -1.93 21.50 23.39
C MET A 77 -2.37 21.37 24.84
N ARG A 78 -2.45 20.15 25.39
CA ARG A 78 -2.77 19.91 26.80
C ARG A 78 -1.74 20.52 27.75
N ARG A 79 -0.45 20.43 27.42
CA ARG A 79 0.63 21.08 28.19
C ARG A 79 0.53 22.60 28.11
N ARG A 80 0.26 23.18 26.93
CA ARG A 80 0.07 24.64 26.74
C ARG A 80 -1.12 25.20 27.52
N LEU A 81 -2.24 24.46 27.57
CA LEU A 81 -3.42 24.84 28.36
C LEU A 81 -3.18 24.73 29.88
N HIS A 82 -2.19 23.93 30.32
CA HIS A 82 -1.80 23.81 31.73
C HIS A 82 -0.71 24.81 32.15
N VAL A 83 -0.13 25.59 31.22
CA VAL A 83 0.75 26.71 31.57
C VAL A 83 -0.13 27.91 31.94
N PRO A 84 -0.03 28.48 33.16
CA PRO A 84 -0.80 29.67 33.49
C PRO A 84 -0.40 30.81 32.55
N LEU A 85 -1.39 31.44 31.91
CA LEU A 85 -1.25 32.60 31.00
C LEU A 85 -0.67 33.87 31.66
N PHE A 86 -0.13 33.79 32.87
CA PHE A 86 0.40 34.93 33.64
C PHE A 86 1.93 34.94 33.64
N LYS A 87 2.53 35.40 32.53
CA LYS A 87 3.86 36.04 32.54
C LYS A 87 3.90 37.19 31.55
N PHE A 88 3.06 38.19 31.74
CA PHE A 88 3.30 39.53 31.22
C PHE A 88 2.78 40.56 32.22
N GLY A 89 3.68 41.42 32.71
CA GLY A 89 3.32 42.58 33.53
C GLY A 89 3.67 42.46 35.02
N LYS A 90 4.96 42.47 35.35
CA LYS A 90 5.47 43.15 36.55
C LYS A 90 6.80 43.82 36.22
N HIS A 91 6.69 45.04 35.69
CA HIS A 91 7.67 46.10 35.90
C HIS A 91 6.96 47.19 36.69
#